data_AF-A0A2G8Y992-F1
#
_entry.id   AF-A0A2G8Y992-F1
#
_cell.length_a   1.000
_cell.length_b   1.000
_cell.length_c   1.000
_cell.angle_alpha   90.00
_cell.angle_beta   90.00
_cell.angle_gamma   90.00
#
_symmetry.space_group_name_H-M   'P 1'
#
loop_
_entity.id
_entity.type
_entity.pdbx_description
1 polymer ?
#
loop_
_entity_poly.entity_id
_entity_poly.type
_entity_poly.pdbx_seq_one_letter_code
_entity_poly.pdbx_strand_id
1 'polypeptide(L)'
;VESTTTAPAVCSFPGSSSSTFSIKDFSRVVRDREKLALWLSTHRGSLQAWTGFFVVVLVVYHLFSDGDFSFLMTLSSLISMFSFLMVVLKIEATKSVAGVSLKMIECYVVLIFARLCSIIPFEGYLPYDRSGDWLYQCVEALSFLLAGTVVYLCRRRFASTYDVGGDTLNHLFLIVPAALLALLFHPSLNAFMPAD
;
A
#
# COMPACT_ATOMS: atom_id res chain seq x y z
N VAL A 1 -29.90 -42.27 30.67
CA VAL A 1 -28.86 -42.94 29.85
C VAL A 1 -29.58 -43.34 28.57
N GLU A 2 -29.42 -42.75 27.39
CA GLU A 2 -28.41 -41.87 26.78
C GLU A 2 -29.05 -41.44 25.43
N SER A 3 -29.44 -40.17 25.31
CA SER A 3 -28.80 -39.12 24.47
C SER A 3 -29.27 -39.07 23.01
N THR A 4 -30.24 -38.18 22.78
CA THR A 4 -30.60 -37.62 21.47
C THR A 4 -29.50 -36.67 21.01
N THR A 5 -28.75 -37.03 19.95
CA THR A 5 -27.75 -36.14 19.34
C THR A 5 -28.43 -35.21 18.34
N THR A 6 -28.75 -33.99 18.77
CA THR A 6 -29.11 -32.87 17.89
C THR A 6 -27.84 -32.23 17.33
N ALA A 7 -27.80 -32.08 16.00
CA ALA A 7 -26.70 -31.45 15.28
C ALA A 7 -26.53 -29.97 15.70
N PRO A 8 -25.29 -29.43 15.75
CA PRO A 8 -25.06 -28.03 16.07
C PRO A 8 -25.54 -27.13 14.94
N ALA A 9 -26.27 -26.08 15.31
CA ALA A 9 -26.78 -25.06 14.42
C ALA A 9 -25.65 -24.37 13.64
N VAL A 10 -25.74 -24.43 12.32
CA VAL A 10 -24.96 -23.61 11.39
C VAL A 10 -25.26 -22.14 11.72
N CYS A 11 -24.24 -21.42 12.19
CA CYS A 11 -24.31 -19.98 12.38
C CYS A 11 -24.33 -19.33 11.00
N SER A 12 -25.53 -19.15 10.44
CA SER A 12 -25.75 -18.41 9.21
C SER A 12 -25.31 -16.96 9.42
N PHE A 13 -24.30 -16.52 8.67
CA PHE A 13 -23.89 -15.12 8.62
C PHE A 13 -25.09 -14.26 8.23
N PRO A 14 -25.57 -13.33 9.08
CA PRO A 14 -26.55 -12.34 8.66
C PRO A 14 -25.89 -11.44 7.62
N GLY A 15 -26.62 -11.18 6.54
CA GLY A 15 -26.12 -10.54 5.32
C GLY A 15 -25.23 -9.33 5.56
N SER A 16 -24.10 -9.32 4.84
CA SER A 16 -23.29 -8.13 4.61
C SER A 16 -24.10 -7.11 3.81
N SER A 17 -24.96 -6.36 4.49
CA SER A 17 -25.45 -5.09 3.98
C SER A 17 -24.27 -4.13 4.00
N SER A 18 -23.61 -4.01 2.86
CA SER A 18 -22.60 -3.01 2.55
C SER A 18 -23.26 -1.63 2.49
N SER A 19 -23.64 -1.10 3.66
CA SER A 19 -24.14 0.27 3.80
C SER A 19 -23.00 1.23 3.48
N THR A 20 -23.02 1.76 2.26
CA THR A 20 -22.11 2.81 1.80
C THR A 20 -22.29 4.01 2.72
N PHE A 21 -21.27 4.32 3.53
CA PHE A 21 -21.29 5.46 4.44
C PHE A 21 -21.53 6.75 3.64
N SER A 22 -22.72 7.35 3.80
CA SER A 22 -23.14 8.49 2.99
C SER A 22 -22.58 9.81 3.54
N ILE A 23 -22.36 10.80 2.68
CA ILE A 23 -22.00 12.18 3.07
C ILE A 23 -23.02 12.76 4.07
N LYS A 24 -24.29 12.36 3.94
CA LYS A 24 -25.35 12.75 4.89
C LYS A 24 -25.14 12.14 6.28
N ASP A 25 -24.67 10.90 6.34
CA ASP A 25 -24.35 10.22 7.61
C ASP A 25 -23.09 10.82 8.24
N PHE A 26 -22.08 11.14 7.43
CA PHE A 26 -20.91 11.90 7.89
C PHE A 26 -21.29 13.27 8.45
N SER A 27 -22.13 14.04 7.74
CA SER A 27 -22.61 15.34 8.21
C SER A 27 -23.42 15.26 9.51
N ARG A 28 -24.13 14.15 9.75
CA ARG A 28 -24.80 13.89 11.03
C ARG A 28 -23.80 13.58 12.14
N VAL A 29 -22.82 12.74 11.87
CA VAL A 29 -21.75 12.39 12.82
C VAL A 29 -20.90 13.61 13.20
N VAL A 30 -20.56 14.47 12.23
CA VAL A 30 -19.77 15.69 12.46
C VAL A 30 -20.52 16.72 13.31
N ARG A 31 -21.85 16.75 13.22
CA ARG A 31 -22.69 17.70 13.95
C ARG A 31 -22.88 17.32 15.42
N ASP A 32 -22.91 16.02 15.71
CA ASP A 32 -23.03 15.51 17.08
C ASP A 32 -21.64 15.40 17.72
N ARG A 33 -21.27 16.36 18.57
CA ARG A 33 -19.94 16.39 19.23
C ARG A 33 -19.63 15.13 20.04
N GLU A 34 -20.64 14.50 20.64
CA GLU A 34 -20.49 13.24 21.39
C GLU A 34 -20.18 12.06 20.48
N LYS A 35 -20.88 11.95 19.33
CA LYS A 35 -20.61 10.90 18.34
C LYS A 35 -19.27 11.10 17.66
N LEU A 36 -18.90 12.36 17.39
CA LEU A 36 -17.58 12.70 16.87
C LEU A 36 -16.48 12.32 17.87
N ALA A 37 -16.64 12.66 19.15
CA ALA A 37 -15.68 12.31 20.19
C ALA A 37 -15.53 10.79 20.35
N LEU A 38 -16.63 10.05 20.30
CA LEU A 38 -16.63 8.59 20.36
C LEU A 38 -15.95 7.99 19.11
N TRP A 39 -16.29 8.47 17.92
CA TRP A 39 -15.67 8.06 16.66
C TRP A 39 -14.16 8.32 16.62
N LEU A 40 -13.73 9.51 17.08
CA LEU A 40 -12.31 9.87 17.23
C LEU A 40 -11.62 8.94 18.23
N SER A 41 -12.29 8.61 19.35
CA SER A 41 -11.75 7.71 20.37
C SER A 41 -11.53 6.28 19.87
N THR A 42 -12.44 5.76 19.03
CA THR A 42 -12.31 4.46 18.39
C THR A 42 -11.15 4.39 17.39
N HIS A 43 -10.87 5.48 16.68
CA HIS A 43 -9.88 5.51 15.58
C HIS A 43 -8.59 6.26 15.91
N ARG A 44 -8.30 6.50 17.20
CA ARG A 44 -7.14 7.32 17.62
C ARG A 44 -5.82 6.87 16.99
N GLY A 45 -5.56 5.57 16.94
CA GLY A 45 -4.32 5.03 16.36
C GLY A 45 -4.16 5.35 14.87
N SER A 46 -5.23 5.17 14.08
CA SER A 46 -5.22 5.51 12.66
C SER A 46 -5.05 7.02 12.45
N LEU A 47 -5.78 7.83 13.22
CA LEU A 47 -5.68 9.30 13.18
C LEU A 47 -4.26 9.76 13.51
N GLN A 48 -3.67 9.24 14.59
CA GLN A 48 -2.30 9.56 14.99
C GLN A 48 -1.29 9.26 13.89
N ALA A 49 -1.41 8.11 13.22
CA ALA A 49 -0.51 7.75 12.15
C ALA A 49 -0.69 8.63 10.91
N TRP A 50 -1.92 8.97 10.51
CA TRP A 50 -2.17 9.90 9.40
C TRP A 50 -1.69 11.32 9.72
N THR A 51 -1.90 11.80 10.94
CA THR A 51 -1.37 13.10 11.38
C THR A 51 0.15 13.09 11.42
N GLY A 52 0.76 12.02 11.90
CA GLY A 52 2.21 11.85 11.93
C GLY A 52 2.80 11.84 10.52
N PHE A 53 2.18 11.12 9.59
CA PHE A 53 2.59 11.12 8.19
C PHE A 53 2.51 12.51 7.56
N PHE A 54 1.42 13.25 7.79
CA PHE A 54 1.30 14.62 7.30
C PHE A 54 2.41 15.53 7.84
N VAL A 55 2.74 15.43 9.13
CA VAL A 55 3.86 16.17 9.73
C VAL A 55 5.19 15.76 9.09
N VAL A 56 5.44 14.47 8.89
CA VAL A 56 6.65 13.98 8.21
C VAL A 56 6.77 14.56 6.80
N VAL A 57 5.69 14.58 6.03
CA VAL A 57 5.66 15.20 4.70
C VAL A 57 6.02 16.68 4.75
N LEU A 58 5.45 17.44 5.69
CA LEU A 58 5.77 18.86 5.85
C LEU A 58 7.24 19.08 6.24
N VAL A 59 7.77 18.27 7.15
CA VAL A 59 9.18 18.32 7.56
C VAL A 59 10.08 18.01 6.37
N VAL A 60 9.76 16.97 5.61
CA VAL A 60 10.54 16.59 4.42
C VAL A 60 10.49 17.70 3.37
N TYR A 61 9.31 18.29 3.11
CA TYR A 61 9.18 19.42 2.21
C TYR A 61 10.05 20.60 2.66
N HIS A 62 9.97 21.01 3.93
CA HIS A 62 10.73 22.18 4.40
C HIS A 62 12.24 21.97 4.52
N LEU A 63 12.72 20.73 4.74
CA LEU A 63 14.16 20.45 4.91
C LEU A 63 14.86 20.07 3.60
N PHE A 64 14.17 19.31 2.74
CA PHE A 64 14.75 18.67 1.56
C PHE A 64 14.16 19.16 0.25
N SER A 65 13.14 20.02 0.27
CA SER A 65 12.62 20.63 -0.94
C SER A 65 13.06 22.08 -1.10
N ASP A 66 13.57 22.40 -2.28
CA ASP A 66 13.85 23.75 -2.75
C ASP A 66 12.59 24.39 -3.39
N GLY A 67 11.42 23.73 -3.29
CA GLY A 67 10.13 24.23 -3.77
C GLY A 67 9.84 23.86 -5.24
N ASP A 68 10.68 23.02 -5.84
CA ASP A 68 10.55 22.60 -7.22
C ASP A 68 9.47 21.53 -7.43
N PHE A 69 8.90 21.51 -8.62
CA PHE A 69 7.87 20.54 -8.99
C PHE A 69 8.36 19.08 -8.90
N SER A 70 9.67 18.86 -9.09
CA SER A 70 10.33 17.56 -8.96
C SER A 70 10.12 16.89 -7.60
N PHE A 71 9.87 17.66 -6.54
CA PHE A 71 9.54 17.14 -5.21
C PHE A 71 8.30 16.23 -5.20
N LEU A 72 7.35 16.43 -6.13
CA LEU A 72 6.15 15.60 -6.22
C LEU A 72 6.46 14.12 -6.47
N MET A 73 7.59 13.82 -7.13
CA MET A 73 8.04 12.44 -7.28
C MET A 73 8.41 11.82 -5.92
N THR A 74 9.12 12.57 -5.09
CA THR A 74 9.44 12.19 -3.70
C THR A 74 8.19 12.07 -2.85
N LEU A 75 7.28 13.03 -2.95
CA LEU A 75 6.00 13.00 -2.20
C LEU A 75 5.16 11.76 -2.56
N SER A 76 5.03 11.45 -3.85
CA SER A 76 4.31 10.26 -4.32
C SER A 76 4.91 8.97 -3.75
N SER A 77 6.23 8.91 -3.69
CA SER A 77 6.98 7.77 -3.16
C SER A 77 6.78 7.62 -1.65
N LEU A 78 6.78 8.74 -0.91
CA LEU A 78 6.46 8.77 0.53
C LEU A 78 5.04 8.28 0.82
N ILE A 79 4.06 8.72 0.03
CA ILE A 79 2.67 8.28 0.16
C ILE A 79 2.55 6.78 -0.09
N SER A 80 3.22 6.28 -1.14
CA SER A 80 3.22 4.86 -1.49
C SER A 80 3.88 4.02 -0.40
N MET A 81 5.04 4.44 0.10
CA MET A 81 5.74 3.81 1.22
C MET A 81 4.85 3.72 2.47
N PHE A 82 4.19 4.83 2.83
CA PHE A 82 3.30 4.87 3.98
C PHE A 82 2.09 3.97 3.81
N SER A 83 1.56 3.81 2.59
CA SER A 83 0.50 2.87 2.28
C SER A 83 0.92 1.42 2.57
N PHE A 84 2.09 0.99 2.09
CA PHE A 84 2.59 -0.35 2.38
C PHE A 84 2.88 -0.57 3.87
N LEU A 85 3.43 0.45 4.55
CA LEU A 85 3.64 0.42 6.00
C LEU A 85 2.31 0.19 6.74
N MET A 86 1.26 0.90 6.35
CA MET A 86 -0.09 0.74 6.93
C MET A 86 -0.63 -0.68 6.75
N VAL A 87 -0.42 -1.29 5.58
CA VAL A 87 -0.82 -2.68 5.33
C VAL A 87 -0.05 -3.62 6.26
N VAL A 88 1.27 -3.47 6.39
CA VAL A 88 2.09 -4.28 7.31
C VAL A 88 1.60 -4.15 8.75
N LEU A 89 1.41 -2.92 9.24
CA LEU A 89 0.93 -2.65 10.60
C LEU A 89 -0.46 -3.25 10.84
N LYS A 90 -1.36 -3.16 9.86
CA LYS A 90 -2.70 -3.73 9.94
C LYS A 90 -2.67 -5.26 10.01
N ILE A 91 -1.85 -5.90 9.18
CA ILE A 91 -1.67 -7.36 9.20
C ILE A 91 -1.09 -7.78 10.56
N GLU A 92 -0.06 -7.09 11.06
CA GLU A 92 0.55 -7.44 12.35
C GLU A 92 -0.37 -7.19 13.55
N ALA A 93 -1.21 -6.16 13.51
CA ALA A 93 -2.19 -5.89 14.57
C ALA A 93 -3.34 -6.91 14.58
N THR A 94 -3.80 -7.36 13.42
CA THR A 94 -4.93 -8.30 13.28
C THR A 94 -4.52 -9.76 13.25
N LYS A 95 -3.22 -10.04 12.99
CA LYS A 95 -2.66 -11.38 12.78
C LYS A 95 -3.38 -12.15 11.66
N SER A 96 -3.84 -11.43 10.63
CA SER A 96 -4.59 -11.97 9.51
C SER A 96 -4.28 -11.18 8.24
N VAL A 97 -4.30 -11.86 7.09
CA VAL A 97 -4.19 -11.27 5.74
C VAL A 97 -5.50 -11.36 4.96
N ALA A 98 -6.62 -11.63 5.64
CA ALA A 98 -7.94 -11.65 5.03
C ALA A 98 -8.28 -10.28 4.41
N GLY A 99 -8.65 -10.27 3.12
CA GLY A 99 -8.95 -9.06 2.36
C GLY A 99 -7.75 -8.34 1.76
N VAL A 100 -6.52 -8.85 1.92
CA VAL A 100 -5.32 -8.33 1.23
C VAL A 100 -5.11 -9.09 -0.08
N SER A 101 -5.06 -8.38 -1.21
CA SER A 101 -4.69 -8.99 -2.50
C SER A 101 -3.18 -9.18 -2.59
N LEU A 102 -2.72 -10.43 -2.48
CA LEU A 102 -1.32 -10.80 -2.69
C LEU A 102 -0.91 -10.50 -4.13
N LYS A 103 -1.78 -10.76 -5.10
CA LYS A 103 -1.49 -10.56 -6.52
C LYS A 103 -1.20 -9.10 -6.88
N MET A 104 -1.94 -8.17 -6.27
CA MET A 104 -1.66 -6.75 -6.44
C MET A 104 -0.31 -6.34 -5.84
N ILE A 105 0.03 -6.86 -4.65
CA ILE A 105 1.31 -6.55 -4.02
C ILE A 105 2.48 -7.14 -4.83
N GLU A 106 2.31 -8.32 -5.43
CA GLU A 106 3.29 -8.91 -6.36
C GLU A 106 3.55 -7.99 -7.57
N CYS A 107 2.50 -7.38 -8.14
CA CYS A 107 2.66 -6.36 -9.19
C CYS A 107 3.46 -5.15 -8.69
N TYR A 108 3.17 -4.64 -7.49
CA TYR A 108 3.92 -3.51 -6.93
C TYR A 108 5.39 -3.85 -6.68
N VAL A 109 5.70 -5.06 -6.21
CA VAL A 109 7.09 -5.52 -6.03
C VAL A 109 7.85 -5.47 -7.36
N VAL A 110 7.27 -6.00 -8.45
CA VAL A 110 7.89 -5.95 -9.79
C VAL A 110 8.04 -4.52 -10.28
N LEU A 111 7.02 -3.68 -10.09
CA LEU A 111 7.01 -2.28 -10.51
C LEU A 111 8.07 -1.45 -9.78
N ILE A 112 8.16 -1.57 -8.46
CA ILE A 112 9.14 -0.83 -7.65
C ILE A 112 10.56 -1.36 -7.92
N PHE A 113 10.73 -2.67 -8.14
CA PHE A 113 12.02 -3.24 -8.54
C PHE A 113 12.50 -2.65 -9.88
N ALA A 114 11.64 -2.65 -10.89
CA ALA A 114 11.96 -2.07 -12.20
C ALA A 114 12.33 -0.58 -12.08
N ARG A 115 11.62 0.16 -11.21
CA ARG A 115 11.95 1.56 -10.91
C ARG A 115 13.31 1.70 -10.23
N LEU A 116 13.60 0.91 -9.20
CA LEU A 116 14.90 0.90 -8.50
C LEU A 116 16.06 0.64 -9.47
N CYS A 117 15.90 -0.30 -10.40
CA CYS A 117 16.88 -0.55 -11.45
C CYS A 117 17.13 0.67 -12.35
N SER A 118 16.15 1.58 -12.48
CA SER A 118 16.30 2.82 -13.25
C SER A 118 16.89 3.96 -12.43
N ILE A 119 16.55 4.08 -11.15
CA ILE A 119 16.92 5.26 -10.35
C ILE A 119 18.23 5.09 -9.59
N ILE A 120 18.73 3.86 -9.38
CA ILE A 120 20.03 3.63 -8.72
C ILE A 120 21.21 3.99 -9.64
N PRO A 121 21.27 3.52 -10.91
CA PRO A 121 22.43 3.78 -11.76
C PRO A 121 22.34 5.07 -12.58
N PHE A 122 21.17 5.69 -12.72
CA PHE A 122 20.95 6.78 -13.67
C PHE A 122 20.36 8.02 -13.02
N GLU A 123 21.19 9.06 -12.88
CA GLU A 123 20.83 10.34 -12.26
C GLU A 123 19.69 11.08 -12.98
N GLY A 124 19.52 10.83 -14.28
CA GLY A 124 18.47 11.46 -15.09
C GLY A 124 17.02 11.08 -14.72
N TYR A 125 16.82 10.09 -13.85
CA TYR A 125 15.49 9.70 -13.36
C TYR A 125 15.20 10.13 -11.92
N LEU A 126 16.13 10.84 -11.26
CA LEU A 126 15.91 11.36 -9.92
C LEU A 126 15.20 12.71 -9.94
N PRO A 127 14.51 13.07 -8.85
CA PRO A 127 14.11 14.45 -8.60
C PRO A 127 15.31 15.39 -8.71
N TYR A 128 15.14 16.51 -9.42
CA TYR A 128 16.17 17.54 -9.54
C TYR A 128 16.45 18.30 -8.22
N ASP A 129 15.52 18.20 -7.28
CA ASP A 129 15.58 18.82 -5.96
C ASP A 129 16.51 18.06 -5.01
N ARG A 130 16.97 18.65 -3.89
CA ARG A 130 17.87 18.00 -2.91
C ARG A 130 17.33 16.69 -2.33
N SER A 131 16.01 16.46 -2.41
CA SER A 131 15.41 15.17 -2.08
C SER A 131 15.80 14.02 -3.03
N GLY A 132 16.26 14.34 -4.24
CA GLY A 132 16.77 13.38 -5.22
C GLY A 132 18.05 12.70 -4.75
N ASP A 133 19.00 13.45 -4.19
CA ASP A 133 20.36 13.00 -3.86
C ASP A 133 20.45 11.66 -3.10
N TRP A 134 19.47 11.36 -2.24
CA TRP A 134 19.44 10.11 -1.49
C TRP A 134 18.04 9.74 -1.01
N LEU A 135 17.24 10.73 -0.61
CA LEU A 135 15.96 10.49 0.08
C LEU A 135 14.98 9.72 -0.82
N TYR A 136 14.86 10.13 -2.08
CA TYR A 136 14.01 9.46 -3.06
C TYR A 136 14.35 7.97 -3.21
N GLN A 137 15.62 7.66 -3.44
CA GLN A 137 16.11 6.28 -3.57
C GLN A 137 15.88 5.48 -2.29
N CYS A 138 16.15 6.07 -1.11
CA CYS A 138 15.91 5.41 0.18
C CYS A 138 14.43 5.09 0.42
N VAL A 139 13.52 6.01 0.08
CA VAL A 139 12.07 5.81 0.22
C VAL A 139 11.56 4.73 -0.73
N GLU A 140 12.05 4.69 -1.96
CA GLU A 140 11.71 3.63 -2.92
C GLU A 140 12.25 2.27 -2.49
N ALA A 141 13.49 2.21 -1.98
CA ALA A 141 14.07 0.99 -1.43
C ALA A 141 13.28 0.49 -0.21
N LEU A 142 12.87 1.37 0.69
CA LEU A 142 12.05 1.01 1.84
C LEU A 142 10.65 0.54 1.41
N SER A 143 10.05 1.18 0.40
CA SER A 143 8.78 0.76 -0.19
C SER A 143 8.87 -0.65 -0.76
N PHE A 144 9.97 -0.98 -1.45
CA PHE A 144 10.24 -2.33 -1.96
C PHE A 144 10.31 -3.35 -0.82
N LEU A 145 11.04 -3.04 0.26
CA LEU A 145 11.14 -3.92 1.43
C LEU A 145 9.79 -4.13 2.13
N LEU A 146 8.99 -3.07 2.29
CA LEU A 146 7.66 -3.16 2.89
C LEU A 146 6.70 -3.98 2.03
N ALA A 147 6.67 -3.74 0.71
CA ALA A 147 5.87 -4.54 -0.21
C ALA A 147 6.29 -6.01 -0.19
N GLY A 148 7.60 -6.30 -0.23
CA GLY A 148 8.13 -7.65 -0.07
C GLY A 148 7.78 -8.28 1.27
N THR A 149 7.75 -7.50 2.34
CA THR A 149 7.29 -7.95 3.67
C THR A 149 5.82 -8.35 3.63
N VAL A 150 4.95 -7.57 2.97
CA VAL A 150 3.53 -7.95 2.79
C VAL A 150 3.40 -9.27 2.03
N VAL A 151 4.17 -9.47 0.96
CA VAL A 151 4.21 -10.75 0.21
C VAL A 151 4.61 -11.90 1.14
N TYR A 152 5.67 -11.71 1.94
CA TYR A 152 6.13 -12.71 2.90
C TYR A 152 5.05 -13.04 3.95
N LEU A 153 4.40 -12.02 4.51
CA LEU A 153 3.33 -12.19 5.49
C LEU A 153 2.15 -12.99 4.90
N CYS A 154 1.77 -12.71 3.66
CA CYS A 154 0.70 -13.41 2.96
C CYS A 154 1.07 -14.86 2.60
N ARG A 155 2.27 -15.11 2.07
CA ARG A 155 2.66 -16.45 1.58
C ARG A 155 3.18 -17.39 2.68
N ARG A 156 3.70 -16.85 3.78
CA ARG A 156 4.36 -17.65 4.82
C ARG A 156 3.67 -17.53 6.17
N ARG A 157 3.69 -16.33 6.76
CA ARG A 157 3.36 -16.18 8.19
C ARG A 157 1.87 -16.32 8.48
N PHE A 158 1.01 -15.76 7.63
CA PHE A 158 -0.44 -15.74 7.81
C PHE A 158 -1.17 -16.41 6.64
N ALA A 159 -0.49 -17.30 5.92
CA ALA A 159 -1.02 -17.97 4.73
C ALA A 159 -2.34 -18.72 4.95
N SER A 160 -2.60 -19.19 6.17
CA SER A 160 -3.86 -19.85 6.54
C SER A 160 -5.09 -18.93 6.49
N THR A 161 -4.88 -17.61 6.57
CA THR A 161 -5.94 -16.58 6.55
C THR A 161 -6.08 -15.89 5.20
N TYR A 162 -5.26 -16.29 4.21
CA TYR A 162 -5.30 -15.73 2.87
C TYR A 162 -6.47 -16.31 2.08
N ASP A 163 -7.31 -15.43 1.54
CA ASP A 163 -8.47 -15.82 0.74
C ASP A 163 -8.08 -15.97 -0.74
N VAL A 164 -7.78 -17.20 -1.12
CA VAL A 164 -7.46 -17.56 -2.52
C VAL A 164 -8.67 -17.36 -3.45
N GLY A 165 -9.89 -17.52 -2.94
CA GLY A 165 -11.12 -17.36 -3.72
C GLY A 165 -11.45 -15.90 -4.02
N GLY A 166 -11.01 -14.98 -3.16
CA GLY A 166 -11.15 -13.53 -3.36
C GLY A 166 -10.09 -12.91 -4.26
N ASP A 167 -8.91 -13.53 -4.40
CA ASP A 167 -7.76 -12.99 -5.13
C ASP A 167 -7.48 -13.77 -6.44
N THR A 168 -8.47 -13.77 -7.33
CA THR A 168 -8.49 -14.61 -8.56
C THR A 168 -7.81 -13.99 -9.77
N LEU A 169 -7.33 -12.74 -9.66
CA LEU A 169 -6.70 -12.03 -10.76
C LEU A 169 -5.37 -12.69 -11.14
N ASN A 170 -5.26 -13.17 -12.38
CA ASN A 170 -3.98 -13.63 -12.90
C ASN A 170 -3.09 -12.43 -13.28
N HIS A 171 -2.36 -11.93 -12.29
CA HIS A 171 -1.45 -10.79 -12.40
C HIS A 171 -0.38 -10.91 -13.50
N LEU A 172 -0.09 -12.11 -13.99
CA LEU A 172 0.82 -12.30 -15.14
C LEU A 172 0.28 -11.66 -16.42
N PHE A 173 -1.04 -11.58 -16.60
CA PHE A 173 -1.65 -10.88 -17.72
C PHE A 173 -1.46 -9.35 -17.66
N LEU A 174 -1.05 -8.81 -16.51
CA LEU A 174 -0.66 -7.40 -16.40
C LEU A 174 0.85 -7.25 -16.60
N ILE A 175 1.64 -8.11 -15.94
CA ILE A 175 3.11 -8.01 -15.94
C ILE A 175 3.68 -8.30 -17.33
N VAL A 176 3.24 -9.37 -18.01
CA VAL A 176 3.84 -9.79 -19.29
C VAL A 176 3.60 -8.76 -20.39
N PRO A 177 2.36 -8.29 -20.67
CA PRO A 177 2.16 -7.27 -21.69
C PRO A 177 2.85 -5.94 -21.36
N ALA A 178 2.90 -5.54 -20.08
CA ALA A 178 3.62 -4.33 -19.67
C ALA A 178 5.13 -4.46 -19.93
N ALA A 179 5.73 -5.62 -19.64
CA ALA A 179 7.13 -5.88 -19.93
C ALA A 179 7.42 -5.89 -21.45
N LEU A 180 6.55 -6.51 -22.24
CA LEU A 180 6.68 -6.50 -23.71
C LEU A 180 6.57 -5.08 -24.28
N LEU A 181 5.61 -4.28 -23.80
CA LEU A 181 5.49 -2.88 -24.20
C LEU A 181 6.70 -2.05 -23.78
N ALA A 182 7.25 -2.31 -22.60
CA ALA A 182 8.47 -1.64 -22.14
C ALA A 182 9.67 -1.94 -23.04
N LEU A 183 9.78 -3.17 -23.59
CA LEU A 183 10.82 -3.53 -24.55
C LEU A 183 10.60 -2.91 -25.94
N LEU A 184 9.34 -2.80 -26.39
CA LEU A 184 9.00 -2.23 -27.70
C LEU A 184 9.10 -0.70 -27.73
N PHE A 185 8.78 -0.04 -26.61
CA PHE A 185 8.70 1.41 -26.50
C PHE A 185 9.64 1.95 -25.40
N HIS A 186 10.94 1.67 -25.51
CA HIS A 186 11.93 2.21 -24.56
C HIS A 186 12.56 3.53 -25.07
N PRO A 187 12.65 4.57 -24.22
CA PRO A 187 13.41 5.78 -24.54
C PRO A 187 14.93 5.53 -24.42
N SER A 188 15.72 6.04 -25.36
CA SER A 188 17.18 5.84 -25.43
C SER A 188 17.98 6.88 -24.65
N LEU A 189 17.55 7.24 -23.43
CA LEU A 189 18.12 8.39 -22.71
C LEU A 189 19.58 8.16 -22.24
N ASN A 190 19.93 6.92 -21.84
CA ASN A 190 21.22 6.64 -21.18
C ASN A 190 22.18 5.75 -21.98
N ALA A 191 21.86 5.44 -23.26
CA ALA A 191 22.67 4.61 -24.16
C ALA A 191 23.24 3.32 -23.53
N PHE A 192 22.58 2.81 -22.49
CA PHE A 192 22.96 1.62 -21.75
C PHE A 192 21.71 0.77 -21.60
N MET A 193 21.83 -0.48 -21.98
CA MET A 193 20.71 -1.42 -21.93
C MET A 193 21.22 -2.74 -21.35
N PRO A 194 20.36 -3.47 -20.62
CA PRO A 194 20.58 -4.90 -20.41
C PRO A 194 20.24 -5.75 -21.65
N ALA A 195 19.68 -5.16 -22.71
CA ALA A 195 19.15 -5.84 -23.89
C ALA A 195 19.37 -5.09 -25.24
N ASP A 196 20.30 -4.13 -25.26
CA ASP A 196 21.04 -3.57 -26.41
C ASP A 196 22.52 -3.64 -25.99
#